data_AF-A0A7G5FIA5-F1
#
_entry.id   AF-A0A7G5FIA5-F1
#
_cell.length_a   1.000
_cell.length_b   1.000
_cell.length_c   1.000
_cell.angle_alpha   90.00
_cell.angle_beta   90.00
_cell.angle_gamma   90.00
#
_symmetry.space_group_name_H-M   'P 1'
#
loop_
_entity.id
_entity.type
_entity.pdbx_description
1 polymer ?
#
loop_
_entity_poly.entity_id
_entity_poly.type
_entity_poly.pdbx_seq_one_letter_code
_entity_poly.pdbx_strand_id
1 'polypeptide(L)'
;MFNQALIEHYREVAAKVLVMCKDINPRFPSPENNPNMANAWATVFSRYPVPAGAYYEAVVDFFAHDTEGEVPTAGQIVKHCKQVVARWESEPARRQQLTQWREARRDARDAAIAAGTFRGALATPSTSEPVGDLSPAGFMAILESKR
;
A
#
# COMPACT_ATOMS: atom_id res chain seq x y z
N MET A 1 -4.60 -0.89 13.62
CA MET A 1 -5.59 0.10 13.14
C MET A 1 -4.79 1.22 12.48
N PHE A 2 -4.81 1.31 11.15
CA PHE A 2 -4.06 2.31 10.38
C PHE A 2 -4.63 3.71 10.63
N ASN A 3 -3.84 4.78 10.42
CA ASN A 3 -4.28 6.16 10.57
C ASN A 3 -5.45 6.44 9.59
N GLN A 4 -6.65 6.70 10.11
CA GLN A 4 -7.89 6.84 9.35
C GLN A 4 -7.77 7.87 8.21
N ALA A 5 -7.03 8.97 8.44
CA ALA A 5 -6.82 10.01 7.43
C ALA A 5 -5.98 9.54 6.24
N LEU A 6 -5.02 8.64 6.47
CA LEU A 6 -4.18 8.08 5.41
C LEU A 6 -4.98 7.10 4.54
N ILE A 7 -5.86 6.32 5.16
CA ILE A 7 -6.74 5.40 4.44
C ILE A 7 -7.73 6.19 3.58
N GLU A 8 -8.33 7.26 4.14
CA GLU A 8 -9.27 8.11 3.39
C GLU A 8 -8.59 8.77 2.18
N HIS A 9 -7.37 9.29 2.35
CA HIS A 9 -6.61 9.82 1.23
C HIS A 9 -6.40 8.78 0.11
N TYR A 10 -5.97 7.56 0.45
CA TYR A 10 -5.78 6.52 -0.57
C TYR A 10 -7.09 5.99 -1.15
N ARG A 11 -8.21 6.13 -0.43
CA ARG A 11 -9.55 5.82 -0.94
C ARG A 11 -9.96 6.80 -2.02
N GLU A 12 -9.70 8.09 -1.85
CA GLU A 12 -9.93 9.12 -2.88
C GLU A 12 -9.06 8.86 -4.12
N VAL A 13 -7.76 8.58 -3.90
CA VAL A 13 -6.84 8.22 -4.99
C VAL A 13 -7.32 6.97 -5.73
N ALA A 14 -7.70 5.92 -4.99
CA ALA A 14 -8.22 4.69 -5.57
C ALA A 14 -9.51 4.92 -6.36
N ALA A 15 -10.47 5.68 -5.82
CA ALA A 15 -11.70 6.01 -6.52
C ALA A 15 -11.42 6.72 -7.85
N LYS A 16 -10.51 7.70 -7.85
CA LYS A 16 -10.12 8.42 -9.07
C LYS A 16 -9.45 7.49 -10.08
N VAL A 17 -8.54 6.61 -9.63
CA VAL A 17 -7.88 5.62 -10.48
C VAL A 17 -8.90 4.67 -11.11
N LEU A 18 -9.87 4.16 -10.35
CA LEU A 18 -10.90 3.26 -10.85
C LEU A 18 -11.78 3.92 -11.92
N VAL A 19 -12.13 5.20 -11.73
CA VAL A 19 -12.82 6.00 -12.75
C VAL A 19 -11.97 6.12 -14.00
N MET A 20 -10.69 6.46 -13.88
CA MET A 20 -9.79 6.55 -15.05
C MET A 20 -9.68 5.23 -15.81
N CYS A 21 -9.57 4.10 -15.10
CA CYS A 21 -9.55 2.78 -15.73
C CYS A 21 -10.86 2.50 -16.50
N LYS A 22 -12.00 2.94 -15.96
CA LYS A 22 -13.30 2.81 -16.64
C LYS A 22 -13.43 3.69 -17.86
N ASP A 23 -12.95 4.92 -17.79
CA ASP A 23 -13.00 5.88 -18.89
C ASP A 23 -12.12 5.41 -20.06
N ILE A 24 -10.97 4.79 -19.77
CA ILE A 24 -10.02 4.31 -20.79
C ILE A 24 -10.45 2.93 -21.35
N ASN A 25 -10.87 2.00 -20.50
CA ASN A 25 -11.28 0.66 -20.91
C ASN A 25 -12.76 0.41 -20.57
N PRO A 26 -13.67 0.39 -21.57
CA PRO A 26 -15.09 0.13 -21.34
C PRO A 26 -15.40 -1.23 -20.67
N ARG A 27 -14.51 -2.22 -20.78
CA ARG A 27 -14.65 -3.54 -20.13
C ARG A 27 -14.31 -3.49 -18.64
N PHE A 28 -13.63 -2.44 -18.17
CA PHE A 28 -13.34 -2.28 -16.76
C PHE A 28 -14.66 -2.26 -15.95
N PRO A 29 -14.72 -2.95 -14.79
CA PRO A 29 -15.91 -2.95 -13.95
C PRO A 29 -16.32 -1.53 -13.55
N SER A 30 -17.61 -1.20 -13.65
CA SER A 30 -18.08 0.12 -13.19
C SER A 30 -17.79 0.26 -11.69
N PRO A 31 -17.10 1.33 -11.25
CA PRO A 31 -16.81 1.55 -9.83
C PRO A 31 -18.08 1.60 -8.96
N GLU A 32 -19.19 2.06 -9.54
CA GLU A 32 -20.51 2.16 -8.87
C GLU A 32 -21.08 0.79 -8.49
N ASN A 33 -20.76 -0.25 -9.26
CA ASN A 33 -21.27 -1.61 -9.02
C ASN A 33 -20.54 -2.31 -7.86
N ASN A 34 -19.41 -1.77 -7.38
CA ASN A 34 -18.68 -2.32 -6.25
C ASN A 34 -18.13 -1.18 -5.36
N PRO A 35 -18.94 -0.68 -4.42
CA PRO A 35 -18.55 0.43 -3.53
C PRO A 35 -17.30 0.12 -2.66
N ASN A 36 -17.02 -1.16 -2.43
CA ASN A 36 -15.87 -1.61 -1.65
C ASN A 36 -14.58 -1.69 -2.48
N MET A 37 -14.65 -1.60 -3.81
CA MET A 37 -13.49 -1.71 -4.69
C MET A 37 -12.46 -0.61 -4.41
N ALA A 38 -12.92 0.63 -4.15
CA ALA A 38 -12.04 1.73 -3.77
C ALA A 38 -11.31 1.45 -2.44
N ASN A 39 -11.99 0.87 -1.45
CA ASN A 39 -11.39 0.53 -0.15
C ASN A 39 -10.33 -0.58 -0.29
N ALA A 40 -10.60 -1.58 -1.12
CA ALA A 40 -9.66 -2.66 -1.40
C ALA A 40 -8.40 -2.14 -2.10
N TRP A 41 -8.56 -1.30 -3.13
CA TRP A 41 -7.44 -0.67 -3.84
C TRP A 41 -6.67 0.29 -2.93
N ALA A 42 -7.35 1.08 -2.11
CA ALA A 42 -6.73 1.97 -1.12
C ALA A 42 -5.81 1.21 -0.15
N THR A 43 -6.24 0.01 0.26
CA THR A 43 -5.43 -0.86 1.13
C THR A 43 -4.13 -1.28 0.43
N VAL A 44 -4.19 -1.62 -0.86
CA VAL A 44 -3.00 -1.94 -1.66
C VAL A 44 -2.11 -0.70 -1.83
N PHE A 45 -2.70 0.45 -2.15
CA PHE A 45 -1.99 1.71 -2.37
C PHE A 45 -1.29 2.20 -1.12
N SER A 46 -1.91 2.04 0.05
CA SER A 46 -1.30 2.40 1.33
C SER A 46 0.00 1.64 1.66
N ARG A 47 0.20 0.45 1.07
CA ARG A 47 1.44 -0.33 1.21
C ARG A 47 2.58 0.18 0.34
N TYR A 48 2.27 0.93 -0.72
CA TYR A 48 3.25 1.53 -1.60
C TYR A 48 2.94 3.04 -1.76
N PRO A 49 3.18 3.84 -0.71
CA PRO A 49 2.80 5.24 -0.71
C PRO A 49 3.65 6.03 -1.71
N VAL A 50 3.00 6.64 -2.69
CA VAL A 50 3.58 7.55 -3.68
C VAL A 50 2.64 8.74 -3.91
N PRO A 51 3.11 9.84 -4.54
CA PRO A 51 2.23 10.95 -4.88
C PRO A 51 1.03 10.50 -5.73
N ALA A 52 -0.14 11.09 -5.51
CA ALA A 52 -1.37 10.75 -6.24
C ALA A 52 -1.18 10.80 -7.78
N GLY A 53 -0.46 11.82 -8.27
CA GLY A 53 -0.14 11.95 -9.68
C GLY A 53 0.62 10.76 -10.28
N ALA A 54 1.43 10.06 -9.48
CA ALA A 54 2.13 8.87 -9.96
C ALA A 54 1.17 7.69 -10.21
N TYR A 55 0.09 7.56 -9.43
CA TYR A 55 -0.95 6.57 -9.71
C TYR A 55 -1.73 6.89 -10.97
N TYR A 56 -2.03 8.17 -11.21
CA TYR A 56 -2.77 8.59 -12.40
C TYR A 56 -1.94 8.36 -13.67
N GLU A 57 -0.65 8.70 -13.64
CA GLU A 57 0.26 8.42 -14.74
C GLU A 57 0.47 6.92 -14.95
N ALA A 58 0.50 6.12 -13.86
CA ALA A 58 0.61 4.66 -13.96
C ALA A 58 -0.57 4.00 -14.69
N VAL A 59 -1.79 4.56 -14.56
CA VAL A 59 -2.95 4.09 -15.34
C VAL A 59 -2.73 4.34 -16.82
N VAL A 60 -2.26 5.53 -17.19
CA VAL A 60 -1.96 5.89 -18.59
C VAL A 60 -0.87 4.98 -19.14
N ASP A 61 0.21 4.79 -18.39
CA ASP A 61 1.31 3.89 -18.74
C ASP A 61 0.86 2.45 -18.99
N PHE A 62 0.01 1.91 -18.10
CA PHE A 62 -0.51 0.55 -18.22
C PHE A 62 -1.26 0.38 -19.55
N PHE A 63 -2.22 1.26 -19.84
CA PHE A 63 -3.01 1.15 -21.07
C PHE A 63 -2.24 1.53 -22.34
N ALA A 64 -1.17 2.32 -22.24
CA ALA A 64 -0.31 2.66 -23.38
C ALA A 64 0.60 1.51 -23.82
N HIS A 65 0.98 0.61 -22.89
CA HIS A 65 2.00 -0.40 -23.13
C HIS A 65 1.54 -1.85 -22.95
N ASP A 66 0.46 -2.09 -22.22
CA ASP A 66 0.22 -3.40 -21.60
C ASP A 66 -1.22 -3.91 -21.79
N THR A 67 -1.86 -3.67 -22.94
CA THR A 67 -3.23 -4.20 -23.12
C THR A 67 -3.62 -4.58 -24.54
N GLU A 68 -3.72 -5.89 -24.78
CA GLU A 68 -4.70 -6.50 -25.70
C GLU A 68 -6.13 -6.46 -25.09
N GLY A 69 -6.49 -5.34 -24.46
CA GLY A 69 -7.79 -5.16 -23.78
C GLY A 69 -7.90 -5.79 -22.37
N GLU A 70 -6.79 -6.06 -21.69
CA GLU A 70 -6.76 -6.54 -20.30
C GLU A 70 -7.29 -5.49 -19.31
N VAL A 71 -7.88 -5.96 -18.21
CA VAL A 71 -8.37 -5.14 -17.09
C VAL A 71 -7.29 -5.10 -16.01
N PRO A 72 -6.75 -3.93 -15.64
CA PRO A 72 -5.67 -3.85 -14.66
C PRO A 72 -6.15 -4.23 -13.26
N THR A 73 -5.29 -4.96 -12.55
CA THR A 73 -5.34 -5.14 -11.11
C THR A 73 -4.65 -3.99 -10.37
N ALA A 74 -5.01 -3.77 -9.11
CA ALA A 74 -4.31 -2.79 -8.25
C ALA A 74 -2.79 -3.03 -8.18
N GLY A 75 -2.36 -4.29 -8.23
CA GLY A 75 -0.95 -4.68 -8.21
C GLY A 75 -0.21 -4.30 -9.50
N GLN A 76 -0.85 -4.46 -10.66
CA GLN A 76 -0.30 -3.99 -11.95
C GLN A 76 -0.15 -2.47 -11.94
N ILE A 77 -1.16 -1.73 -11.48
CA ILE A 77 -1.04 -0.27 -11.35
C ILE A 77 0.13 0.11 -10.44
N VAL A 78 0.31 -0.54 -9.28
CA VAL A 78 1.46 -0.31 -8.40
C VAL A 78 2.81 -0.63 -9.09
N LYS A 79 2.86 -1.67 -9.93
CA LYS A 79 4.06 -1.98 -10.75
C LYS A 79 4.39 -0.81 -11.69
N HIS A 80 3.39 -0.25 -12.38
CA HIS A 80 3.59 0.93 -13.23
C HIS A 80 3.92 2.18 -12.41
N CYS A 81 3.36 2.37 -11.21
CA CYS A 81 3.75 3.47 -10.32
C CYS A 81 5.26 3.46 -10.03
N LYS A 82 5.85 2.28 -9.82
CA LYS A 82 7.31 2.17 -9.59
C LYS A 82 8.11 2.67 -10.79
N GLN A 83 7.65 2.37 -12.00
CA GLN A 83 8.28 2.83 -13.24
C GLN A 83 8.13 4.34 -13.42
N VAL A 84 6.93 4.87 -13.19
CA VAL A 84 6.64 6.31 -13.19
C VAL A 84 7.54 7.04 -12.20
N VAL A 85 7.64 6.56 -10.96
CA VAL A 85 8.49 7.17 -9.93
C VAL A 85 9.96 7.14 -10.35
N ALA A 86 10.44 6.04 -10.93
CA ALA A 86 11.81 5.96 -11.44
C ALA A 86 12.07 6.99 -12.56
N ARG A 87 11.09 7.28 -13.43
CA ARG A 87 11.18 8.36 -14.42
C ARG A 87 11.14 9.74 -13.78
N TRP A 88 10.26 9.96 -12.79
CA TRP A 88 10.22 11.21 -12.05
C TRP A 88 11.53 11.51 -11.35
N GLU A 89 12.25 10.47 -10.90
CA GLU A 89 13.58 10.61 -10.35
C GLU A 89 14.63 11.02 -11.39
N SER A 90 14.43 10.82 -12.70
CA SER A 90 15.35 11.30 -13.74
C SER A 90 15.03 12.72 -14.22
N GLU A 91 13.79 13.19 -14.08
CA GLU A 91 13.33 14.52 -14.49
C GLU A 91 13.54 15.59 -13.40
N PRO A 92 14.27 16.69 -13.65
CA PRO A 92 14.61 17.67 -12.59
C PRO A 92 13.41 18.25 -11.84
N ALA A 93 12.37 18.66 -12.57
CA ALA A 93 11.18 19.27 -11.96
C ALA A 93 10.34 18.25 -11.17
N ARG A 94 10.16 17.03 -11.70
CA ARG A 94 9.44 15.95 -11.01
C ARG A 94 10.22 15.43 -9.81
N ARG A 95 11.54 15.34 -9.90
CA ARG A 95 12.42 14.98 -8.79
C ARG A 95 12.23 15.94 -7.62
N GLN A 96 12.16 17.24 -7.89
CA GLN A 96 11.90 18.24 -6.85
C GLN A 96 10.53 18.03 -6.18
N GLN A 97 9.48 17.79 -6.97
CA GLN A 97 8.14 17.48 -6.43
C GLN A 97 8.13 16.21 -5.57
N LEU A 98 8.84 15.17 -6.02
CA LEU A 98 8.95 13.91 -5.28
C LEU A 98 9.71 14.09 -3.97
N THR A 99 10.79 14.87 -3.97
CA THR A 99 11.54 15.22 -2.75
C THR A 99 10.67 15.98 -1.77
N GLN A 100 9.97 17.03 -2.21
CA GLN A 100 9.05 17.80 -1.36
C GLN A 100 7.96 16.92 -0.75
N TRP A 101 7.38 16.01 -1.55
CA TRP A 101 6.38 15.07 -1.05
C TRP A 101 6.96 14.10 -0.01
N ARG A 102 8.17 13.58 -0.24
CA ARG A 102 8.88 12.70 0.71
C ARG A 102 9.20 13.43 2.01
N GLU A 103 9.63 14.69 1.93
CA GLU A 103 9.88 15.57 3.08
C GLU A 103 8.61 15.80 3.89
N ALA A 104 7.55 16.30 3.27
CA ALA A 104 6.27 16.53 3.95
C ALA A 104 5.74 15.25 4.62
N ARG A 105 5.94 14.08 4.01
CA ARG A 105 5.54 12.79 4.60
C ARG A 105 6.41 12.40 5.80
N ARG A 106 7.72 12.69 5.77
CA ARG A 106 8.61 12.49 6.93
C ARG A 106 8.20 13.43 8.06
N ASP A 107 7.98 14.71 7.77
CA ASP A 107 7.59 15.69 8.78
C ASP A 107 6.25 15.33 9.43
N ALA A 108 5.26 14.92 8.63
CA ALA A 108 3.98 14.45 9.16
C ALA A 108 4.12 13.19 10.04
N ARG A 109 5.02 12.27 9.67
CA ARG A 109 5.32 11.09 10.48
C ARG A 109 5.99 11.49 11.79
N ASP A 110 6.99 12.35 11.72
CA ASP A 110 7.79 12.75 12.87
C ASP A 110 6.95 13.59 13.85
N ALA A 111 6.07 14.45 13.34
CA ALA A 111 5.04 15.13 14.13
C ALA A 111 4.07 14.15 14.81
N ALA A 112 3.62 13.09 14.12
CA ALA A 112 2.78 12.06 14.72
C ALA A 112 3.53 11.27 15.81
N ILE A 113 4.82 11.04 15.64
CA ILE A 113 5.69 10.39 16.65
C ILE A 113 5.79 11.29 17.88
N ALA A 114 6.11 12.57 17.70
CA ALA A 114 6.20 13.54 18.79
C ALA A 114 4.87 13.69 19.55
N ALA A 115 3.74 13.64 18.83
CA ALA A 115 2.41 13.67 19.43
C ALA A 115 1.97 12.35 20.08
N GLY A 116 2.81 11.29 20.07
CA GLY A 116 2.46 9.97 20.63
C GLY A 116 1.33 9.25 19.88
N THR A 117 0.97 9.72 18.69
CA THR A 117 -0.13 9.18 17.87
C THR A 117 0.36 8.22 16.79
N PHE A 118 1.68 8.16 16.58
CA PHE A 118 2.29 7.26 15.62
C PHE A 118 2.29 5.81 16.13
N ARG A 119 1.35 5.02 15.61
CA ARG A 119 1.35 3.57 15.77
C ARG A 119 2.21 2.92 14.69
N GLY A 120 3.53 3.06 14.82
CA GLY A 120 4.48 2.31 14.00
C GLY A 120 4.32 0.81 14.26
N ALA A 121 4.50 -0.02 13.24
CA ALA A 121 4.46 -1.48 13.33
C ALA A 121 5.69 -2.08 14.05
N LEU A 122 6.05 -1.53 15.21
CA LEU A 122 7.08 -2.05 16.11
C LEU A 122 6.58 -1.92 17.55
N ALA A 123 5.68 -2.82 17.90
CA ALA A 123 5.50 -3.29 19.26
C ALA A 123 5.27 -4.80 19.16
N THR A 124 6.34 -5.57 18.96
CA THR A 124 6.40 -6.85 19.66
C THR A 124 6.36 -6.49 21.15
N PRO A 125 5.34 -6.91 21.93
CA PRO A 125 5.51 -6.91 23.36
C PRO A 125 6.72 -7.81 23.62
N SER A 126 7.79 -7.23 24.14
CA SER A 126 8.84 -7.98 24.81
C SER A 126 8.20 -8.56 26.08
N THR A 127 7.41 -9.62 25.93
CA THR A 127 7.14 -10.52 27.02
C THR A 127 8.42 -11.32 27.21
N SER A 128 9.31 -10.82 28.06
CA SER A 128 10.28 -11.66 28.74
C SER A 128 9.51 -12.59 29.67
N GLU A 129 8.84 -13.59 29.10
CA GLU A 129 8.55 -14.81 29.84
C GLU A 129 9.85 -15.62 29.85
N PRO A 130 10.28 -16.14 31.02
CA PRO A 130 11.43 -17.03 31.05
C PRO A 130 11.11 -18.22 30.17
N VAL A 131 11.95 -18.45 29.16
CA VAL A 131 11.92 -19.66 28.34
C VAL A 131 11.99 -20.84 29.30
N GLY A 132 10.84 -21.46 29.56
CA GLY A 132 10.74 -22.70 30.30
C GLY A 132 11.61 -23.72 29.60
N ASP A 133 12.54 -24.27 30.35
CA ASP A 133 13.51 -25.28 29.98
C ASP A 133 12.90 -26.36 29.07
N LEU A 134 13.18 -26.28 27.77
CA LEU A 134 12.89 -27.35 26.82
C LEU A 134 13.98 -28.43 26.97
N SER A 135 13.97 -29.08 28.13
CA SER A 135 14.68 -30.33 28.31
C SER A 135 14.08 -31.40 27.37
N PRO A 136 14.91 -32.24 26.74
CA PRO A 136 14.46 -33.34 25.85
C PRO A 136 13.41 -34.27 26.48
N ALA A 137 13.28 -34.30 27.81
CA ALA A 137 12.28 -35.09 28.52
C ALA A 137 10.83 -34.59 28.31
N GLY A 138 10.62 -33.30 28.05
CA GLY A 138 9.27 -32.73 27.88
C GLY A 138 8.60 -33.08 26.56
N PHE A 139 9.38 -33.35 25.51
CA PHE A 139 8.88 -33.61 24.16
C PHE A 139 8.28 -35.03 24.02
N MET A 140 8.77 -36.00 24.78
CA MET A 140 8.29 -37.40 24.72
C MET A 140 6.94 -37.60 25.42
N ALA A 141 6.60 -36.79 26.43
CA ALA A 141 5.32 -36.88 27.13
C ALA A 141 4.11 -36.47 26.27
N ILE A 142 4.31 -35.60 25.27
CA ILE A 142 3.22 -35.14 24.37
C ILE A 142 2.87 -36.21 23.33
N LEU A 143 3.81 -37.09 22.98
CA LEU A 143 3.62 -38.13 21.97
C LEU A 143 2.97 -39.41 22.52
N GLU A 144 3.06 -39.66 23.84
CA GLU A 144 2.46 -40.85 24.46
C GLU A 144 1.01 -40.66 24.94
N SER A 145 0.48 -39.43 24.97
CA SER A 145 -0.92 -39.16 25.34
C SER A 145 -1.94 -39.34 24.21
N LYS A 146 -1.52 -39.83 23.03
CA LYS A 146 -2.41 -40.11 21.88
C LYS A 146 -2.37 -41.57 21.43
N ARG A 147 -2.26 -42.50 22.38
CA ARG A 147 -2.54 -43.93 22.17
C ARG A 147 -3.57 -44.43 23.14
#